data_AF-A0A0D8XYC8-F1
#
_entry.id   AF-A0A0D8XYC8-F1
#
_cell.length_a   1.000
_cell.length_b   1.000
_cell.length_c   1.000
_cell.angle_alpha   90.00
_cell.angle_beta   90.00
_cell.angle_gamma   90.00
#
_symmetry.space_group_name_H-M   'P 1'
#
loop_
_entity.id
_entity.type
_entity.pdbx_description
1 polymer ?
#
loop_
_entity_poly.entity_id
_entity_poly.type
_entity_poly.pdbx_seq_one_letter_code
_entity_poly.pdbx_strand_id
1 'polypeptide(L)'
;MLTRLYRLPALVLQPDIVVRVGRGLVKEANYHPRYSQRFALTPGVQALKLSVVHESLPTLYYNIGVEVRAGTGRYKDTQVVLLTSRYVINNNSSFSIFACHHDLIDLSKTMNTKSKKD
;
A
#
# COMPACT_ATOMS: atom_id res chain seq x y z
N MET A 1 -8.84 2.54 -2.52
CA MET A 1 -7.59 1.75 -2.72
C MET A 1 -7.26 1.80 -4.20
N LEU A 2 -6.25 2.58 -4.62
CA LEU A 2 -5.93 2.76 -6.05
C LEU A 2 -4.85 1.76 -6.46
N THR A 3 -5.27 0.60 -6.94
CA THR A 3 -4.37 -0.48 -7.34
C THR A 3 -4.03 -0.32 -8.81
N ARG A 4 -2.92 0.35 -9.14
CA ARG A 4 -2.47 0.51 -10.54
C ARG A 4 -1.54 -0.65 -10.90
N LEU A 5 -1.99 -1.48 -11.84
CA LEU A 5 -1.23 -2.62 -12.37
C LEU A 5 -0.27 -2.12 -13.47
N TYR A 6 1.03 -2.40 -13.32
CA TYR A 6 2.02 -2.16 -14.36
C TYR A 6 2.33 -3.47 -15.08
N ARG A 7 2.37 -3.42 -16.42
CA ARG A 7 2.69 -4.56 -17.30
C ARG A 7 4.09 -4.34 -17.87
N LEU A 8 5.03 -5.23 -17.53
CA LEU A 8 6.40 -5.19 -18.05
C LEU A 8 6.71 -6.44 -18.88
N PRO A 9 7.35 -6.33 -20.05
CA PRO A 9 7.72 -7.48 -20.87
C PRO A 9 8.80 -8.34 -20.18
N ALA A 10 8.64 -9.67 -20.23
CA ALA A 10 9.49 -10.62 -19.51
C ALA A 10 10.97 -10.66 -19.96
N LEU A 11 11.32 -10.09 -21.12
CA LEU A 11 12.68 -10.09 -21.65
C LEU A 11 13.60 -9.01 -21.03
N VAL A 12 13.08 -8.13 -20.18
CA VAL A 12 13.88 -7.10 -19.50
C VAL A 12 14.50 -7.73 -18.26
N LEU A 13 15.83 -7.92 -18.28
CA LEU A 13 16.63 -8.16 -17.07
C LEU A 13 16.15 -7.21 -15.96
N GLN A 14 15.73 -7.77 -14.83
CA GLN A 14 15.02 -7.11 -13.72
C GLN A 14 15.31 -5.59 -13.65
N PRO A 15 14.42 -4.74 -14.19
CA PRO A 15 14.74 -3.32 -14.29
C PRO A 15 14.76 -2.71 -12.89
N ASP A 16 15.80 -1.94 -12.61
CA ASP A 16 15.84 -1.09 -11.43
C ASP A 16 14.84 0.05 -11.64
N ILE A 17 13.89 0.17 -10.71
CA ILE A 17 12.89 1.23 -10.74
C ILE A 17 13.00 2.14 -9.53
N VAL A 18 12.42 3.33 -9.67
CA VAL A 18 12.23 4.29 -8.57
C VAL A 18 10.78 4.71 -8.51
N VAL A 19 10.25 4.86 -7.30
CA VAL A 19 8.87 5.27 -7.07
C VAL A 19 8.82 6.44 -6.09
N ARG A 20 7.78 7.26 -6.17
CA ARG A 20 7.54 8.33 -5.19
C ARG A 20 6.06 8.46 -4.90
N VAL A 21 5.75 9.05 -3.75
CA VAL A 21 4.38 9.45 -3.42
C VAL A 21 3.93 10.58 -4.37
N GLY A 22 2.66 10.54 -4.77
CA GLY A 22 2.05 11.62 -5.55
C GLY A 22 1.99 12.94 -4.77
N ARG A 23 2.00 14.08 -5.47
CA ARG A 23 1.99 15.40 -4.82
C ARG A 23 0.65 15.72 -4.13
N GLY A 24 -0.45 15.08 -4.50
CA GLY A 24 -1.79 15.35 -3.95
C GLY A 24 -2.11 14.65 -2.63
N LEU A 25 -1.17 13.89 -2.04
CA LEU A 25 -1.44 13.15 -0.79
C LEU A 25 -1.34 14.04 0.45
N VAL A 26 -0.32 14.91 0.49
CA VAL A 26 -0.08 15.84 1.59
C VAL A 26 -0.62 17.20 1.19
N LYS A 27 -1.55 17.74 2.00
CA LYS A 27 -2.22 19.03 1.72
C LYS A 27 -1.44 20.22 2.27
N GLU A 28 -0.60 20.01 3.29
CA GLU A 28 0.25 21.08 3.79
C GLU A 28 1.26 21.53 2.73
N ALA A 29 1.47 22.85 2.66
CA ALA A 29 2.45 23.44 1.77
C ALA A 29 3.88 22.99 2.12
N ASN A 30 4.79 23.13 1.16
CA ASN A 30 6.25 22.89 1.32
C ASN A 30 6.65 21.46 1.71
N TYR A 31 5.73 20.50 1.60
CA TYR A 31 6.09 19.08 1.58
C TYR A 31 6.48 18.63 0.17
N HIS A 32 7.64 17.99 0.07
CA HIS A 32 8.25 17.54 -1.17
C HIS A 32 8.43 16.01 -1.17
N PRO A 33 7.63 15.26 -1.96
CA PRO A 33 7.83 13.82 -2.10
C PRO A 33 9.17 13.48 -2.76
N ARG A 34 9.96 12.61 -2.12
CA ARG A 34 11.22 12.11 -2.67
C ARG A 34 11.01 10.77 -3.37
N TYR A 35 11.86 10.50 -4.37
CA TYR A 35 11.96 9.18 -4.96
C TYR A 35 12.61 8.21 -3.96
N SER A 36 12.18 6.95 -4.02
CA SER A 36 12.81 5.85 -3.31
C SER A 36 14.25 5.65 -3.79
N GLN A 37 15.01 4.88 -3.03
CA GLN A 37 16.20 4.23 -3.58
C GLN A 37 15.78 3.32 -4.75
N ARG A 38 16.73 3.07 -5.67
CA ARG A 38 16.53 2.09 -6.74
C ARG A 38 16.33 0.72 -6.13
N PHE A 39 15.38 -0.04 -6.68
CA PHE A 39 15.15 -1.42 -6.30
C PHE A 39 14.77 -2.24 -7.52
N ALA A 40 15.18 -3.50 -7.50
CA ALA A 40 14.88 -4.46 -8.56
C ALA A 40 13.47 -5.03 -8.40
N LEU A 41 12.79 -5.25 -9.52
CA LEU A 41 11.52 -5.96 -9.58
C LEU A 41 11.72 -7.49 -9.51
N THR A 42 12.21 -7.96 -8.37
CA THR A 42 12.38 -9.38 -8.09
C THR A 42 11.04 -10.02 -7.72
N PRO A 43 10.69 -11.22 -8.27
CA PRO A 43 9.51 -11.95 -7.88
C PRO A 43 9.37 -12.12 -6.37
N GLY A 44 8.15 -11.95 -5.84
CA GLY A 44 7.86 -12.03 -4.41
C GLY A 44 7.32 -10.72 -3.84
N VAL A 45 7.38 -10.60 -2.51
CA VAL A 45 6.81 -9.47 -1.76
C VAL A 45 7.93 -8.70 -1.07
N GLN A 46 7.96 -7.39 -1.30
CA GLN A 46 8.89 -6.45 -0.71
C GLN A 46 8.13 -5.30 -0.03
N ALA A 47 8.78 -4.59 0.88
CA ALA A 47 8.24 -3.39 1.50
C ALA A 47 9.19 -2.21 1.27
N LEU A 48 8.65 -1.06 0.89
CA LEU A 48 9.39 0.18 0.70
C LEU A 48 8.86 1.25 1.62
N LYS A 49 9.78 2.08 2.11
CA LYS A 49 9.48 3.30 2.86
C LYS A 49 9.72 4.50 1.96
N LEU A 50 8.67 5.25 1.67
CA LEU A 50 8.72 6.47 0.88
C LEU A 50 8.70 7.69 1.79
N SER A 51 9.49 8.71 1.46
CA SER A 51 9.59 9.93 2.27
C SER A 51 8.97 11.13 1.56
N VAL A 52 8.31 11.97 2.36
CA VAL A 52 7.85 13.30 1.98
C VAL A 52 8.47 14.27 2.98
N VAL A 53 9.40 15.09 2.49
CA VAL A 53 10.24 15.95 3.34
C VAL A 53 9.67 17.36 3.37
N HIS A 54 9.82 18.05 4.50
CA HIS A 54 9.53 19.47 4.66
C HIS A 54 10.80 20.18 5.13
N GLU A 55 10.89 21.48 4.89
CA GLU A 55 12.07 22.28 5.29
C GLU A 55 12.18 22.44 6.81
N SER A 56 11.07 22.71 7.48
CA SER A 56 11.01 22.98 8.93
C SER A 56 10.17 21.99 9.76
N LEU A 57 9.50 21.02 9.14
CA LEU A 57 8.60 20.08 9.82
C LEU A 57 9.13 18.65 9.68
N PRO A 58 8.69 17.72 10.54
CA PRO A 58 9.11 16.33 10.46
C PRO A 58 8.82 15.70 9.09
N THR A 59 9.74 14.86 8.64
CA THR A 59 9.56 14.05 7.43
C THR A 59 8.46 13.02 7.65
N LEU A 60 7.53 12.94 6.70
CA LEU A 60 6.47 11.95 6.69
C LEU A 60 6.94 10.70 5.96
N TYR A 61 6.63 9.53 6.52
CA TYR A 61 6.98 8.23 5.93
C TYR A 61 5.74 7.42 5.58
N TYR A 62 5.70 6.91 4.35
CA TYR A 62 4.64 6.05 3.83
C TYR A 62 5.21 4.69 3.49
N ASN A 63 4.72 3.65 4.16
CA ASN A 63 5.11 2.28 3.83
C ASN A 63 4.21 1.75 2.72
N ILE A 64 4.83 1.13 1.71
CA ILE A 64 4.12 0.44 0.64
C ILE A 64 4.63 -0.99 0.52
N GLY A 65 3.74 -1.92 0.17
CA GLY A 65 4.10 -3.23 -0.31
C GLY A 65 4.28 -3.20 -1.82
N VAL A 66 5.30 -3.89 -2.30
CA VAL A 66 5.50 -4.19 -3.72
C VAL A 66 5.45 -5.70 -3.88
N GLU A 67 4.48 -6.20 -4.63
CA GLU A 67 4.41 -7.61 -4.98
C GLU A 67 4.63 -7.77 -6.49
N VAL A 68 5.56 -8.64 -6.85
CA VAL A 68 5.89 -8.96 -8.24
C VAL A 68 5.57 -10.43 -8.49
N ARG A 69 4.71 -10.68 -9.47
CA ARG A 69 4.33 -12.05 -9.87
C ARG A 69 4.28 -12.17 -11.39
N ALA A 70 4.40 -13.39 -11.89
CA ALA A 70 4.17 -13.66 -13.31
C ALA A 70 2.71 -13.38 -13.67
N GLY A 71 2.49 -12.76 -14.83
CA GLY A 71 1.18 -12.66 -15.43
C GLY A 71 0.63 -14.04 -15.80
N THR A 72 -0.68 -14.15 -15.97
CA THR A 72 -1.35 -15.40 -16.33
C THR A 72 -2.16 -15.24 -17.61
N GLY A 73 -2.49 -16.35 -18.27
CA GLY A 73 -3.29 -16.36 -19.50
C GLY A 73 -2.62 -15.61 -20.66
N ARG A 74 -3.34 -14.67 -21.28
CA ARG A 74 -2.83 -13.80 -22.38
C ARG A 74 -1.66 -12.91 -21.96
N TYR A 75 -1.38 -12.81 -20.67
CA TYR A 75 -0.33 -11.98 -20.08
C TYR A 75 0.83 -12.79 -19.51
N LYS A 76 0.93 -14.09 -19.82
CA LYS A 76 1.96 -15.01 -19.29
C LYS A 76 3.40 -14.50 -19.48
N ASP A 77 3.66 -13.76 -20.55
CA ASP A 77 4.99 -13.24 -20.87
C ASP A 77 5.23 -11.84 -20.27
N THR A 78 4.51 -11.50 -19.19
CA THR A 78 4.67 -10.22 -18.49
C THR A 78 4.77 -10.39 -16.99
N GLN A 79 5.38 -9.42 -16.33
CA GLN A 79 5.33 -9.31 -14.87
C GLN A 79 4.19 -8.37 -14.46
N VAL A 80 3.49 -8.79 -13.42
CA VAL A 80 2.45 -8.05 -12.72
C VAL A 80 3.09 -7.46 -11.47
N VAL A 81 3.15 -6.13 -11.40
CA VAL A 81 3.60 -5.40 -10.21
C VAL A 81 2.41 -4.79 -9.50
N LEU A 82 2.23 -5.15 -8.24
CA LEU A 82 1.16 -4.71 -7.37
C LEU A 82 1.72 -3.81 -6.27
N LEU A 83 1.25 -2.57 -6.22
CA LEU A 83 1.58 -1.61 -5.18
C LEU A 83 0.43 -1.52 -4.17
N THR A 84 0.72 -1.76 -2.90
CA THR A 84 -0.27 -1.74 -1.81
C THR A 84 0.16 -0.76 -0.72
N SER A 85 -0.78 -0.01 -0.15
CA SER A 85 -0.50 0.77 1.06
C SER A 85 -0.28 -0.16 2.24
N ARG A 86 0.77 0.05 3.03
CA ARG A 86 0.98 -0.66 4.30
C ARG A 86 0.89 0.32 5.45
N TYR A 87 0.02 0.03 6.40
CA TYR A 87 -0.14 0.80 7.62
C TYR A 87 0.46 0.04 8.78
N VAL A 88 1.15 0.76 9.66
CA VAL A 88 1.61 0.22 10.94
C VAL A 88 0.66 0.74 12.00
N ILE A 89 -0.02 -0.16 12.69
CA ILE A 89 -0.87 0.18 13.82
C ILE A 89 -0.02 -0.04 15.08
N ASN A 90 0.26 1.05 15.79
CA ASN A 90 0.90 0.98 17.10
C ASN A 90 -0.16 1.21 18.17
N ASN A 91 -0.44 0.20 18.99
CA ASN A 91 -1.37 0.32 20.10
C ASN A 91 -0.64 0.86 21.33
N ASN A 92 -0.84 2.13 21.65
CA ASN A 92 -0.29 2.75 22.85
C ASN A 92 -1.35 2.91 23.96
N SER A 93 -2.37 2.06 23.97
CA SER A 93 -3.45 2.08 24.95
C SER A 93 -3.50 0.79 25.76
N SER A 94 -4.25 0.79 26.86
CA SER A 94 -4.50 -0.41 27.67
C SER A 94 -5.61 -1.30 27.09
N PHE A 95 -6.19 -0.97 25.94
CA PHE A 95 -7.30 -1.70 25.33
C PHE A 95 -6.86 -2.52 24.13
N SER A 96 -7.56 -3.63 23.86
CA SER A 96 -7.34 -4.44 22.66
C SER A 96 -7.89 -3.75 21.41
N ILE A 97 -7.12 -3.78 20.32
CA ILE A 97 -7.55 -3.27 19.01
C ILE A 97 -7.98 -4.44 18.14
N PHE A 98 -9.14 -4.28 17.48
CA PHE A 98 -9.62 -5.17 16.44
C PHE A 98 -9.74 -4.39 15.14
N ALA A 99 -9.34 -5.00 14.03
CA ALA A 99 -9.48 -4.42 12.69
C ALA A 99 -10.37 -5.33 11.83
N CYS A 100 -11.35 -4.73 11.15
CA CYS A 100 -12.21 -5.42 10.20
C CYS A 100 -12.48 -4.54 8.98
N HIS A 101 -12.93 -5.15 7.88
CA HIS A 101 -13.43 -4.41 6.73
C HIS A 101 -14.72 -3.66 7.13
N HIS A 102 -14.91 -2.44 6.62
CA HIS A 102 -16.07 -1.62 7.02
C HIS A 102 -17.39 -2.37 6.80
N ASP A 103 -17.54 -3.12 5.72
CA ASP A 103 -18.77 -3.87 5.43
C ASP A 103 -19.17 -4.83 6.57
N LEU A 104 -18.19 -5.35 7.34
CA LEU A 104 -18.44 -6.25 8.47
C LEU A 104 -18.98 -5.52 9.71
N ILE A 105 -18.81 -4.20 9.79
CA ILE A 105 -19.33 -3.38 10.90
C ILE A 105 -20.85 -3.36 10.87
N ASP A 106 -21.45 -3.21 9.69
CA ASP A 106 -22.91 -3.09 9.57
C ASP A 106 -23.63 -4.44 9.72
N LEU A 107 -22.96 -5.54 9.35
CA LEU A 107 -23.41 -6.91 9.64
C LEU A 107 -23.53 -7.16 11.15
N SER A 108 -22.57 -6.68 11.95
CA SER A 108 -22.61 -6.86 13.41
C SER A 108 -23.79 -6.15 14.07
N LYS A 109 -24.18 -4.97 13.56
CA LYS A 109 -25.35 -4.23 14.05
C LYS A 109 -26.65 -4.99 13.77
N THR A 110 -26.76 -5.55 12.56
CA THR A 110 -27.96 -6.26 12.11
C THR A 110 -28.16 -7.60 12.83
N MET A 111 -27.08 -8.30 13.19
CA MET A 111 -27.15 -9.53 13.99
C MET A 111 -27.52 -9.27 15.46
N ASN A 112 -27.00 -8.20 16.06
CA ASN A 112 -27.35 -7.82 17.44
C ASN A 112 -28.83 -7.40 17.61
N THR A 113 -29.49 -6.93 16.55
CA THR A 113 -30.93 -6.62 16.60
C THR A 113 -31.84 -7.83 16.49
N LYS A 114 -31.35 -8.97 15.97
CA LYS A 114 -32.14 -10.20 15.86
C LYS A 114 -32.11 -11.06 17.11
N SER A 115 -31.07 -10.93 17.94
CA SER A 115 -30.91 -11.76 19.15
C SER A 115 -31.64 -11.24 20.39
N LYS A 116 -32.43 -10.15 20.28
CA LYS A 116 -33.20 -9.56 21.38
C LYS A 116 -34.71 -9.71 21.20
N LYS A 117 -35.11 -10.72 20.44
CA LYS A 117 -36.51 -11.03 20.13
C LYS A 117 -36.78 -12.51 20.36
N ASP A 118 -36.54 -12.95 21.58
CA ASP A 118 -37.11 -14.15 22.21
C ASP A 118 -37.30 -13.83 23.70
#